data_AF-A0A2I0VHR4-F1
#
_entry.id   AF-A0A2I0VHR4-F1
#
_cell.length_a   1.000
_cell.length_b   1.000
_cell.length_c   1.000
_cell.angle_alpha   90.00
_cell.angle_beta   90.00
_cell.angle_gamma   90.00
#
_symmetry.space_group_name_H-M   'P 1'
#
loop_
_entity.id
_entity.type
_entity.pdbx_description
1 polymer ?
#
loop_
_entity_poly.entity_id
_entity_poly.type
_entity_poly.pdbx_seq_one_letter_code
_entity_poly.pdbx_strand_id
1 'polypeptide(L)'
;MALSRLLFLSSNIQVLSFAASGAKTRCDSTTSARFRTGKLTFSSPARRGGRAVISGSSSVAAGDDLPEDYGSKFPSADPSERRRAGVLLHPSSLRGPYGIGDFGDEAIRFLDWLHSTGCSVWQVLPLVPPGRKSNEDGSPYAGQDANCGNTLLISLEELVKDGLLTEDELPEPMDVEKVHFATVANLKDPLIAKAAERLTLSQGDLKLQFESFCKDPNIS
;
A
#
# COMPACT_ATOMS: atom_id res chain seq x y z
N MET A 1 17.29 -7.43 8.28
CA MET A 1 16.89 -8.43 7.25
C MET A 1 15.37 -8.53 7.07
N ALA A 2 14.54 -8.21 8.09
CA ALA A 2 13.07 -8.21 8.00
C ALA A 2 12.48 -7.08 7.11
N LEU A 3 12.98 -5.85 7.23
CA LEU A 3 12.62 -4.72 6.36
C LEU A 3 12.87 -5.00 4.86
N SER A 4 13.92 -5.76 4.54
CA SER A 4 14.25 -6.14 3.17
C SER A 4 13.31 -7.22 2.60
N ARG A 5 12.72 -8.06 3.46
CA ARG A 5 11.70 -9.06 3.05
C ARG A 5 10.31 -8.46 2.85
N LEU A 6 9.92 -7.46 3.66
CA LEU A 6 8.67 -6.72 3.45
C LEU A 6 8.67 -5.99 2.10
N LEU A 7 9.83 -5.42 1.72
CA LEU A 7 10.02 -4.78 0.42
C LEU A 7 10.00 -5.76 -0.77
N PHE A 8 10.48 -7.01 -0.59
CA PHE A 8 10.50 -8.01 -1.66
C PHE A 8 9.11 -8.64 -1.92
N LEU A 9 8.25 -8.79 -0.91
CA LEU A 9 6.86 -9.26 -1.10
C LEU A 9 5.93 -8.20 -1.72
N SER A 10 6.31 -6.92 -1.63
CA SER A 10 5.60 -5.81 -2.28
C SER A 10 5.53 -5.96 -3.82
N SER A 11 6.43 -6.74 -4.43
CA SER A 11 6.40 -7.00 -5.87
C SER A 11 5.24 -7.90 -6.33
N ASN A 12 4.60 -8.67 -5.44
CA ASN A 12 3.53 -9.60 -5.80
C ASN A 12 2.21 -9.40 -5.03
N ILE A 13 2.22 -8.69 -3.90
CA ILE A 13 1.03 -8.46 -3.06
C ILE A 13 0.81 -6.95 -2.95
N GLN A 14 -0.31 -6.47 -3.49
CA GLN A 14 -0.73 -5.09 -3.28
C GLN A 14 -1.44 -4.99 -1.93
N VAL A 15 -0.83 -4.24 -1.00
CA VAL A 15 -1.47 -3.82 0.25
C VAL A 15 -2.22 -2.53 -0.04
N LEU A 16 -3.55 -2.56 0.05
CA LEU A 16 -4.40 -1.40 -0.18
C LEU A 16 -4.92 -0.87 1.15
N SER A 17 -4.51 0.34 1.52
CA SER A 17 -5.10 1.14 2.60
C SER A 17 -6.01 2.19 1.97
N PHE A 18 -7.27 2.24 2.40
CA PHE A 18 -8.24 3.24 1.94
C PHE A 18 -8.37 4.34 3.01
N ALA A 19 -7.80 5.52 2.76
CA ALA A 19 -8.15 6.72 3.50
C ALA A 19 -9.56 7.18 3.06
N ALA A 20 -10.49 7.32 4.00
CA ALA A 20 -11.82 7.83 3.72
C ALA A 20 -11.74 9.32 3.33
N SER A 21 -11.66 9.61 2.04
CA SER A 21 -11.78 10.98 1.52
C SER A 21 -13.22 11.47 1.69
N GLY A 22 -13.45 12.36 2.66
CA GLY A 22 -14.71 13.06 2.84
C GLY A 22 -15.00 14.01 1.66
N ALA A 23 -15.69 13.52 0.64
CA ALA A 23 -16.17 14.33 -0.46
C ALA A 23 -17.35 15.22 -0.01
N LYS A 24 -17.09 16.52 0.16
CA LYS A 24 -18.12 17.55 0.31
C LYS A 24 -18.76 17.79 -1.07
N THR A 25 -19.91 17.19 -1.33
CA THR A 25 -20.74 17.53 -2.50
C THR A 25 -21.33 18.92 -2.32
N ARG A 26 -20.81 19.89 -3.08
CA ARG A 26 -21.44 21.20 -3.29
C ARG A 26 -22.29 21.10 -4.56
N CYS A 27 -23.61 21.09 -4.38
CA CYS A 27 -24.56 21.30 -5.46
C CYS A 27 -24.47 22.75 -5.93
N ASP A 28 -24.19 22.96 -7.21
CA ASP A 28 -24.57 24.21 -7.89
C ASP A 28 -25.22 23.87 -9.23
N SER A 29 -26.38 24.48 -9.41
CA SER A 29 -27.38 24.25 -10.44
C SER A 29 -27.09 25.02 -11.74
N THR A 30 -27.54 24.42 -12.85
CA THR A 30 -27.91 25.06 -14.13
C THR A 30 -26.80 25.74 -14.94
N THR A 31 -26.48 25.19 -16.11
CA THR A 31 -26.43 25.93 -17.40
C THR A 31 -26.46 24.96 -18.57
N SER A 32 -27.42 25.19 -19.46
CA SER A 32 -27.64 24.49 -20.74
C SER A 32 -26.63 24.94 -21.79
N ALA A 33 -26.02 24.00 -22.54
CA ALA A 33 -25.24 24.31 -23.74
C ALA A 33 -25.42 23.27 -24.85
N ARG A 34 -26.19 23.72 -25.85
CA ARG A 34 -26.49 23.22 -27.19
C ARG A 34 -25.45 22.32 -27.88
N PHE A 35 -25.95 21.21 -28.42
CA PHE A 35 -25.35 20.42 -29.50
C PHE A 35 -25.13 21.27 -30.77
N ARG A 36 -23.91 21.25 -31.32
CA ARG A 36 -23.62 21.69 -32.69
C ARG A 36 -23.04 20.52 -33.49
N THR A 37 -23.80 20.06 -34.47
CA THR A 37 -23.37 19.13 -35.52
C THR A 37 -22.42 19.84 -36.48
N GLY A 38 -21.12 19.53 -36.39
CA GLY A 38 -20.10 19.99 -37.33
C GLY A 38 -19.82 18.95 -38.40
N LYS A 39 -20.04 19.33 -39.67
CA LYS A 39 -19.79 18.55 -40.89
C LYS A 39 -18.27 18.47 -41.12
N LEU A 40 -17.68 17.28 -41.09
CA LEU A 40 -16.25 17.08 -41.35
C LEU A 40 -16.01 16.99 -42.86
N THR A 41 -15.35 18.00 -43.44
CA THR A 41 -14.80 17.97 -44.80
C THR A 41 -13.31 17.69 -44.72
N PHE A 42 -12.86 16.58 -45.31
CA PHE A 42 -11.44 16.21 -45.37
C PHE A 42 -10.82 16.78 -46.66
N SER A 43 -9.82 17.65 -46.52
CA SER A 43 -8.96 18.08 -47.62
C SER A 43 -7.52 17.69 -47.30
N SER A 44 -6.92 16.91 -48.21
CA SER A 44 -5.54 16.43 -48.10
C SER A 44 -4.58 17.43 -48.76
N PRO A 45 -3.43 17.78 -48.15
CA PRO A 45 -2.30 18.33 -48.87
C PRO A 45 -1.19 17.28 -49.03
N ALA A 46 -0.53 17.32 -50.18
CA ALA A 46 0.51 16.38 -50.59
C ALA A 46 1.92 16.80 -50.14
N ARG A 47 2.73 15.78 -49.77
CA ARG A 47 4.20 15.60 -49.82
C ARG A 47 5.15 16.69 -49.29
N ARG A 48 6.07 16.29 -48.40
CA ARG A 48 7.52 16.05 -48.72
C ARG A 48 8.33 15.61 -47.48
N GLY A 49 9.20 14.60 -47.70
CA GLY A 49 10.55 14.53 -47.10
C GLY A 49 10.70 13.86 -45.72
N GLY A 50 11.23 12.63 -45.70
CA GLY A 50 11.73 11.99 -44.49
C GLY A 50 11.71 10.46 -44.59
N ARG A 51 12.81 9.87 -45.06
CA ARG A 51 12.97 8.42 -45.17
C ARG A 51 13.39 7.86 -43.80
N ALA A 52 12.42 7.46 -42.99
CA ALA A 52 12.65 6.62 -41.82
C ALA A 52 12.45 5.15 -42.23
N VAL A 53 13.42 4.31 -41.91
CA VAL A 53 13.38 2.86 -42.15
C VAL A 53 12.38 2.26 -41.17
N ILE A 54 11.17 1.95 -41.63
CA ILE A 54 10.21 1.10 -40.90
C ILE A 54 10.48 -0.33 -41.37
N SER A 55 11.06 -1.14 -40.49
CA SER A 55 11.17 -2.58 -40.70
C SER A 55 9.76 -3.20 -40.67
N GLY A 56 9.24 -3.55 -41.84
CA GLY A 56 8.30 -4.67 -41.99
C GLY A 56 6.82 -4.44 -41.70
N SER A 57 6.25 -3.25 -41.87
CA SER A 57 4.80 -3.12 -42.01
C SER A 57 4.43 -3.19 -43.50
N SER A 58 4.07 -4.38 -44.00
CA SER A 58 3.35 -4.45 -45.27
C SER A 58 2.05 -3.68 -45.09
N SER A 59 1.94 -2.50 -45.70
CA SER A 59 0.68 -1.78 -45.76
C SER A 59 -0.26 -2.56 -46.68
N VAL A 60 -1.03 -3.46 -46.10
CA VAL A 60 -2.07 -4.22 -46.81
C VAL A 60 -3.21 -3.25 -47.14
N ALA A 61 -3.57 -3.12 -48.40
CA ALA A 61 -4.70 -2.29 -48.81
C ALA A 61 -6.02 -3.04 -48.61
N ALA A 62 -7.14 -2.31 -48.61
CA ALA A 62 -8.45 -2.93 -48.55
C ALA A 62 -8.68 -3.78 -49.81
N GLY A 63 -8.85 -5.09 -49.63
CA GLY A 63 -9.04 -6.06 -50.71
C GLY A 63 -7.81 -6.93 -51.02
N ASP A 64 -6.66 -6.67 -50.39
CA ASP A 64 -5.47 -7.52 -50.51
C ASP A 64 -5.56 -8.74 -49.58
N ASP A 65 -4.82 -9.80 -49.93
CA ASP A 65 -4.63 -10.94 -49.04
C ASP A 65 -3.90 -10.55 -47.76
N LEU A 66 -4.37 -11.09 -46.64
CA LEU A 66 -3.76 -10.85 -45.34
C LEU A 66 -2.42 -11.60 -45.22
N PRO A 67 -1.47 -11.10 -44.42
CA PRO A 67 -0.21 -11.80 -44.21
C PRO A 67 -0.45 -13.20 -43.64
N GLU A 68 0.44 -14.15 -43.95
CA GLU A 68 0.32 -15.55 -43.49
C GLU A 68 0.22 -15.66 -41.95
N ASP A 69 0.75 -14.68 -41.21
CA ASP A 69 0.70 -14.61 -39.74
C ASP A 69 -0.61 -14.04 -39.17
N TYR A 70 -1.56 -13.58 -39.99
CA TYR A 70 -2.76 -12.89 -39.51
C TYR A 70 -3.61 -13.76 -38.58
N GLY A 71 -3.72 -15.07 -38.87
CA GLY A 71 -4.44 -16.02 -38.02
C GLY A 71 -3.83 -16.21 -36.62
N SER A 72 -2.63 -15.72 -36.38
CA SER A 72 -1.94 -15.78 -35.08
C SER A 72 -2.03 -14.47 -34.27
N LYS A 73 -2.60 -13.40 -34.84
CA LYS A 73 -2.76 -12.10 -34.17
C LYS A 73 -3.99 -12.10 -33.27
N PHE A 74 -3.84 -12.64 -32.06
CA PHE A 74 -4.87 -12.63 -31.04
C PHE A 74 -4.83 -11.35 -30.17
N PRO A 75 -5.97 -10.93 -29.59
CA PRO A 75 -5.98 -9.89 -28.57
C PRO A 75 -5.07 -10.28 -27.39
N SER A 76 -4.15 -9.39 -27.00
CA SER A 76 -3.35 -9.57 -25.80
C SER A 76 -4.15 -9.18 -24.56
N ALA A 77 -4.06 -9.96 -23.48
CA ALA A 77 -4.62 -9.56 -22.20
C ALA A 77 -3.85 -8.37 -21.62
N ASP A 78 -4.56 -7.32 -21.21
CA ASP A 78 -3.96 -6.21 -20.45
C ASP A 78 -3.67 -6.69 -19.01
N PRO A 79 -2.40 -6.63 -18.54
CA PRO A 79 -2.06 -7.03 -17.19
C PRO A 79 -2.82 -6.26 -16.08
N SER A 80 -3.30 -5.05 -16.36
CA SER A 80 -4.09 -4.24 -15.41
C SER A 80 -5.49 -4.81 -15.15
N GLU A 81 -6.04 -5.56 -16.10
CA GLU A 81 -7.36 -6.22 -16.04
C GLU A 81 -7.28 -7.65 -15.46
N ARG A 82 -6.14 -8.03 -14.87
CA ARG A 82 -5.95 -9.34 -14.25
C ARG A 82 -6.96 -9.55 -13.12
N ARG A 83 -7.78 -10.60 -13.23
CA ARG A 83 -8.68 -11.05 -12.16
C ARG A 83 -7.87 -11.42 -10.91
N ARG A 84 -8.30 -10.93 -9.74
CA ARG A 84 -7.62 -11.15 -8.46
C ARG A 84 -8.64 -11.39 -7.33
N ALA A 85 -8.17 -12.08 -6.31
CA ALA A 85 -8.87 -12.26 -5.04
C ALA A 85 -7.95 -11.80 -3.89
N GLY A 86 -8.55 -11.49 -2.75
CA GLY A 86 -7.85 -10.99 -1.59
C GLY A 86 -8.63 -11.16 -0.29
N VAL A 87 -7.95 -10.85 0.82
CA VAL A 87 -8.50 -10.96 2.17
C VAL A 87 -8.49 -9.59 2.83
N LEU A 88 -9.61 -9.25 3.49
CA LEU A 88 -9.70 -8.11 4.40
C LEU A 88 -9.34 -8.59 5.81
N LEU A 89 -8.20 -8.14 6.33
CA LEU A 89 -7.76 -8.44 7.69
C LEU A 89 -6.94 -7.27 8.22
N HIS A 90 -7.35 -6.66 9.33
CA HIS A 90 -6.55 -5.60 9.92
C HIS A 90 -5.36 -6.18 10.72
N PRO A 91 -4.14 -5.59 10.68
CA PRO A 91 -2.98 -6.12 11.40
C PRO A 91 -3.21 -6.29 12.90
N SER A 92 -4.03 -5.44 13.52
CA SER A 92 -4.37 -5.57 14.96
C SER A 92 -5.10 -6.88 15.30
N SER A 93 -5.68 -7.57 14.31
CA SER A 93 -6.38 -8.85 14.47
C SER A 93 -5.47 -10.06 14.26
N LEU A 94 -4.21 -9.84 13.87
CA LEU A 94 -3.21 -10.90 13.87
C LEU A 94 -2.96 -11.36 15.30
N ARG A 95 -2.48 -12.59 15.44
CA ARG A 95 -2.00 -13.09 16.73
C ARG A 95 -0.75 -12.31 17.13
N GLY A 96 -0.52 -12.19 18.42
CA GLY A 96 0.68 -11.55 18.95
C GLY A 96 0.75 -11.70 20.46
N PRO A 97 1.95 -11.87 21.04
CA PRO A 97 2.11 -12.08 22.47
C PRO A 97 1.88 -10.82 23.31
N TYR A 98 1.72 -9.64 22.69
CA TYR A 98 1.67 -8.34 23.40
C TYR A 98 0.31 -7.65 23.33
N GLY A 99 -0.77 -8.43 23.25
CA GLY A 99 -2.14 -7.93 23.38
C GLY A 99 -2.78 -7.34 22.12
N ILE A 100 -1.99 -7.17 21.05
CA ILE A 100 -2.41 -6.70 19.74
C ILE A 100 -1.52 -7.35 18.67
N GLY A 101 -2.08 -7.64 17.49
CA GLY A 101 -1.27 -7.98 16.33
C GLY A 101 -0.41 -6.81 15.85
N ASP A 102 0.75 -7.10 15.28
CA ASP A 102 1.74 -6.11 14.84
C ASP A 102 2.41 -6.50 13.52
N PHE A 103 3.32 -5.65 13.03
CA PHE A 103 4.11 -5.90 11.82
C PHE A 103 5.37 -6.75 12.08
N GLY A 104 5.25 -7.80 12.91
CA GLY A 104 6.29 -8.80 13.17
C GLY A 104 6.12 -10.08 12.36
N ASP A 105 6.57 -11.20 12.93
CA ASP A 105 6.62 -12.50 12.25
C ASP A 105 5.23 -13.02 11.86
N GLU A 106 4.17 -12.75 12.64
CA GLU A 106 2.80 -13.17 12.30
C GLU A 106 2.26 -12.46 11.05
N ALA A 107 2.67 -11.21 10.78
CA ALA A 107 2.31 -10.53 9.53
C ALA A 107 2.97 -11.21 8.32
N ILE A 108 4.22 -11.65 8.46
CA ILE A 108 4.91 -12.41 7.41
C ILE A 108 4.24 -13.78 7.19
N ARG A 109 3.91 -14.49 8.26
CA ARG A 109 3.21 -15.79 8.18
C ARG A 109 1.83 -15.64 7.52
N PHE A 110 1.12 -14.55 7.79
CA PHE A 110 -0.13 -14.23 7.09
C PHE A 110 0.09 -14.01 5.59
N LEU A 111 1.15 -13.30 5.19
CA LEU A 111 1.47 -13.10 3.77
C LEU A 111 1.86 -14.42 3.08
N ASP A 112 2.64 -15.27 3.75
CA ASP A 112 2.99 -16.61 3.24
C ASP A 112 1.74 -17.47 3.04
N TRP A 113 0.82 -17.44 4.01
CA TRP A 113 -0.48 -18.09 3.89
C TRP A 113 -1.30 -17.49 2.73
N LEU A 114 -1.40 -16.17 2.64
CA LEU A 114 -2.16 -15.48 1.60
C LEU A 114 -1.64 -15.87 0.21
N HIS A 115 -0.33 -15.88 0.03
CA HIS A 115 0.33 -16.34 -1.19
C HIS A 115 0.01 -17.81 -1.48
N SER A 116 0.03 -18.70 -0.47
CA SER A 116 -0.30 -20.12 -0.65
C SER A 116 -1.73 -20.36 -1.13
N THR A 117 -2.67 -19.46 -0.83
CA THR A 117 -4.07 -19.54 -1.30
C THR A 117 -4.26 -19.05 -2.75
N GLY A 118 -3.25 -18.45 -3.37
CA GLY A 118 -3.37 -17.79 -4.68
C GLY A 118 -4.01 -16.40 -4.62
N CYS A 119 -4.37 -15.91 -3.43
CA CYS A 119 -4.75 -14.51 -3.22
C CYS A 119 -3.56 -13.58 -3.51
N SER A 120 -3.84 -12.39 -4.04
CA SER A 120 -2.81 -11.40 -4.42
C SER A 120 -3.10 -9.99 -3.92
N VAL A 121 -4.10 -9.84 -3.04
CA VAL A 121 -4.50 -8.56 -2.44
C VAL A 121 -4.71 -8.76 -0.94
N TRP A 122 -4.08 -7.91 -0.13
CA TRP A 122 -4.38 -7.76 1.28
C TRP A 122 -4.98 -6.38 1.51
N GLN A 123 -6.24 -6.35 1.93
CA GLN A 123 -6.93 -5.10 2.27
C GLN A 123 -6.86 -4.88 3.78
N VAL A 124 -6.55 -3.65 4.17
CA VAL A 124 -6.51 -3.21 5.58
C VAL A 124 -7.44 -2.03 5.81
N LEU A 125 -7.88 -1.86 7.06
CA LEU A 125 -8.51 -0.63 7.54
C LEU A 125 -7.45 0.49 7.64
N PRO A 126 -7.84 1.77 7.86
CA PRO A 126 -6.88 2.85 8.02
C PRO A 126 -5.85 2.54 9.11
N LEU A 127 -4.57 2.72 8.78
CA LEU A 127 -3.44 2.44 9.68
C LEU A 127 -3.07 3.64 10.56
N VAL A 128 -3.94 4.65 10.63
CA VAL A 128 -3.72 5.89 11.40
C VAL A 128 -3.78 5.64 12.91
N PRO A 129 -3.15 6.49 13.75
CA PRO A 129 -3.28 6.39 15.20
C PRO A 129 -4.76 6.47 15.59
N PRO A 130 -5.33 5.42 16.20
CA PRO A 130 -6.76 5.39 16.47
C PRO A 130 -7.14 6.42 17.54
N GLY A 131 -8.42 6.75 17.59
CA GLY A 131 -8.98 7.57 18.64
C GLY A 131 -8.72 6.94 20.02
N ARG A 132 -8.27 7.76 20.99
CA ARG A 132 -8.05 7.37 22.40
C ARG A 132 -9.14 7.89 23.35
N LYS A 133 -10.22 8.45 22.81
CA LYS A 133 -11.35 8.97 23.60
C LYS A 133 -12.26 7.81 24.00
N SER A 134 -12.85 7.87 25.19
CA SER A 134 -13.62 6.78 25.79
C SER A 134 -14.82 6.27 24.95
N ASN A 135 -15.35 7.09 24.03
CA ASN A 135 -16.45 6.72 23.13
C ASN A 135 -16.01 6.15 21.78
N GLU A 136 -14.71 6.23 21.44
CA GLU A 136 -14.16 5.91 20.11
C GLU A 136 -12.84 5.12 20.22
N ASP A 137 -12.56 4.51 21.39
CA ASP A 137 -11.30 3.86 21.69
C ASP A 137 -11.00 2.72 20.70
N GLY A 138 -9.87 2.85 19.99
CA GLY A 138 -9.44 1.86 19.01
C GLY A 138 -10.08 1.98 17.62
N SER A 139 -10.92 2.98 17.36
CA SER A 139 -11.52 3.18 16.03
C SER A 139 -10.48 3.67 15.02
N PRO A 140 -10.22 2.95 13.91
CA PRO A 140 -9.28 3.38 12.87
C PRO A 140 -9.84 4.54 12.01
N TYR A 141 -11.14 4.83 12.13
CA TYR A 141 -11.79 5.93 11.41
C TYR A 141 -11.86 7.23 12.24
N ALA A 142 -11.55 7.15 13.53
CA ALA A 142 -11.41 8.31 14.42
C ALA A 142 -9.92 8.68 14.61
N GLY A 143 -9.17 8.69 13.50
CA GLY A 143 -7.74 8.90 13.50
C GLY A 143 -7.33 10.25 14.09
N GLN A 144 -6.26 10.27 14.88
CA GLN A 144 -5.69 11.52 15.43
C GLN A 144 -4.96 12.34 14.36
N ASP A 145 -4.50 11.67 13.32
CA ASP A 145 -3.75 12.23 12.20
C ASP A 145 -4.11 11.47 10.91
N ALA A 146 -3.93 12.09 9.74
CA ALA A 146 -4.27 11.50 8.45
C ALA A 146 -3.11 10.72 7.81
N ASN A 147 -1.87 10.98 8.24
CA ASN A 147 -0.64 10.49 7.60
C ASN A 147 0.17 9.56 8.51
N CYS A 148 0.18 9.84 9.82
CA CYS A 148 0.92 9.04 10.79
C CYS A 148 0.43 7.59 10.80
N GLY A 149 1.33 6.68 11.17
CA GLY A 149 1.00 5.29 11.44
C GLY A 149 0.66 5.05 12.91
N ASN A 150 -0.19 4.07 13.18
CA ASN A 150 -0.47 3.60 14.54
C ASN A 150 0.76 2.90 15.13
N THR A 151 1.39 3.54 16.11
CA THR A 151 2.59 3.02 16.79
C THR A 151 2.36 1.69 17.51
N LEU A 152 1.11 1.38 17.91
CA LEU A 152 0.80 0.10 18.56
C LEU A 152 1.01 -1.12 17.64
N LEU A 153 1.08 -0.91 16.33
CA LEU A 153 1.38 -1.95 15.33
C LEU A 153 2.88 -2.19 15.13
N ILE A 154 3.76 -1.47 15.85
CA ILE A 154 5.20 -1.74 15.84
C ILE A 154 5.47 -3.03 16.64
N SER A 155 6.22 -3.95 16.07
CA SER A 155 6.60 -5.21 16.72
C SER A 155 7.76 -4.97 17.70
N LEU A 156 7.59 -5.37 18.96
CA LEU A 156 8.66 -5.26 19.96
C LEU A 156 9.79 -6.25 19.68
N GLU A 157 9.47 -7.41 19.12
CA GLU A 157 10.46 -8.42 18.73
C GLU A 157 11.35 -7.92 17.58
N GLU A 158 10.78 -7.20 16.61
CA GLU A 158 11.59 -6.55 15.56
C GLU A 158 12.49 -5.46 16.14
N LEU A 159 12.03 -4.69 17.14
CA LEU A 159 12.87 -3.71 17.84
C LEU A 159 14.03 -4.37 18.61
N VAL A 160 13.85 -5.60 19.10
CA VAL A 160 14.94 -6.41 19.68
C VAL A 160 15.91 -6.88 18.59
N LYS A 161 15.42 -7.38 17.46
CA LYS A 161 16.25 -7.77 16.30
C LYS A 161 17.08 -6.59 15.77
N ASP A 162 16.55 -5.37 15.85
CA ASP A 162 17.24 -4.13 15.48
C ASP A 162 18.19 -3.59 16.57
N GLY A 163 18.24 -4.23 17.75
CA GLY A 163 19.09 -3.84 18.87
C GLY A 163 18.64 -2.56 19.59
N LEU A 164 17.39 -2.12 19.38
CA LEU A 164 16.81 -0.96 20.06
C LEU A 164 16.17 -1.33 21.40
N LEU A 165 15.74 -2.58 21.56
CA LEU A 165 15.31 -3.17 22.82
C LEU A 165 16.15 -4.42 23.13
N THR A 166 16.17 -4.83 24.40
CA THR A 166 16.75 -6.11 24.82
C THR A 166 15.64 -7.11 25.14
N GLU A 167 15.93 -8.42 25.03
CA GLU A 167 14.95 -9.48 25.36
C GLU A 167 14.40 -9.34 26.78
N ASP A 168 15.25 -8.96 27.75
CA ASP A 168 14.86 -8.75 29.15
C ASP A 168 13.88 -7.58 29.37
N GLU A 169 13.71 -6.70 28.38
CA GLU A 169 12.77 -5.58 28.43
C GLU A 169 11.40 -5.94 27.85
N LEU A 170 11.28 -7.09 27.19
CA LEU A 170 10.01 -7.54 26.65
C LEU A 170 9.06 -7.91 27.79
N PRO A 171 7.78 -7.52 27.69
CA PRO A 171 6.80 -7.91 28.68
C PRO A 171 6.48 -9.40 28.55
N GLU A 172 6.01 -10.00 29.64
CA GLU A 172 5.51 -11.37 29.64
C GLU A 172 4.40 -11.54 28.60
N PRO A 173 4.42 -12.61 27.79
CA PRO A 173 3.38 -12.88 26.81
C PRO A 173 1.98 -12.94 27.44
N MET A 174 1.06 -12.20 26.85
CA MET A 174 -0.36 -12.19 27.20
C MET A 174 -1.16 -12.89 26.10
N ASP A 175 -1.85 -13.97 26.46
CA ASP A 175 -2.83 -14.60 25.58
C ASP A 175 -4.17 -13.85 25.72
N VAL A 176 -4.52 -13.07 24.70
CA VAL A 176 -5.80 -12.35 24.67
C VAL A 176 -6.56 -12.68 23.40
N GLU A 177 -7.86 -12.93 23.56
CA GLU A 177 -8.76 -13.14 22.42
C GLU A 177 -9.18 -11.83 21.76
N LYS A 178 -9.11 -10.71 22.49
CA LYS A 178 -9.56 -9.39 22.06
C LYS A 178 -8.58 -8.30 22.47
N VAL A 179 -8.44 -7.32 21.59
CA VAL A 179 -7.57 -6.17 21.82
C VAL A 179 -8.21 -5.22 22.84
N HIS A 180 -7.50 -4.96 23.93
CA HIS A 180 -7.83 -3.91 24.90
C HIS A 180 -6.85 -2.75 24.73
N PHE A 181 -7.22 -1.75 23.92
CA PHE A 181 -6.33 -0.67 23.48
C PHE A 181 -5.66 0.10 24.62
N ALA A 182 -6.38 0.41 25.70
CA ALA A 182 -5.79 1.07 26.87
C ALA A 182 -4.67 0.23 27.52
N THR A 183 -4.87 -1.08 27.70
CA THR A 183 -3.87 -1.99 28.27
C THR A 183 -2.65 -2.11 27.36
N VAL A 184 -2.88 -2.25 26.05
CA VAL A 184 -1.82 -2.35 25.04
C VAL A 184 -1.01 -1.06 24.97
N ALA A 185 -1.66 0.10 25.01
CA ALA A 185 -0.97 1.39 25.01
C ALA A 185 -0.10 1.56 26.25
N ASN A 186 -0.63 1.24 27.44
CA ASN A 186 0.14 1.31 28.70
C ASN A 186 1.37 0.39 28.70
N LEU A 187 1.30 -0.74 28.00
CA LEU A 187 2.38 -1.71 27.88
C LEU A 187 3.40 -1.34 26.80
N LYS A 188 2.93 -0.98 25.59
CA LYS A 188 3.81 -0.75 24.42
C LYS A 188 4.35 0.67 24.32
N ASP A 189 3.57 1.71 24.68
CA ASP A 189 4.00 3.11 24.50
C ASP A 189 5.35 3.43 25.19
N PRO A 190 5.59 3.01 26.46
CA PRO A 190 6.88 3.27 27.13
C PRO A 190 8.07 2.57 26.46
N LEU A 191 7.87 1.35 25.95
CA LEU A 191 8.90 0.56 25.29
C LEU A 191 9.25 1.14 23.92
N ILE A 192 8.25 1.56 23.15
CA ILE A 192 8.43 2.22 21.86
C ILE A 192 9.14 3.57 22.05
N ALA A 193 8.75 4.36 23.06
CA ALA A 193 9.42 5.61 23.38
C ALA A 193 10.91 5.41 23.71
N LYS A 194 11.22 4.39 24.53
CA LYS A 194 12.60 4.01 24.86
C LYS A 194 13.39 3.58 23.62
N ALA A 195 12.79 2.77 22.75
CA ALA A 195 13.42 2.35 21.50
C ALA A 195 13.71 3.54 20.58
N ALA A 196 12.78 4.50 20.49
CA ALA A 196 12.96 5.72 19.72
C ALA A 196 14.09 6.59 20.28
N GLU A 197 14.19 6.74 21.61
CA GLU A 197 15.30 7.47 22.25
C GLU A 197 16.65 6.83 21.90
N ARG A 198 16.77 5.51 22.05
CA ARG A 198 17.99 4.77 21.67
C ARG A 198 18.32 4.91 20.20
N LEU A 199 17.33 4.88 19.31
CA LEU A 199 17.52 5.12 17.89
C LEU A 199 18.12 6.52 17.66
N THR A 200 17.61 7.55 18.33
CA THR A 200 18.12 8.92 18.15
C THR A 200 19.54 9.12 18.66
N LEU A 201 19.96 8.36 19.68
CA LEU A 201 21.32 8.39 20.25
C LEU A 201 22.31 7.46 19.53
N SER A 202 21.81 6.49 18.76
CA SER A 202 22.63 5.55 18.02
C SER A 202 23.41 6.22 16.88
N GLN A 203 24.48 5.57 16.42
CA GLN A 203 25.34 6.04 15.32
C GLN A 203 25.44 5.01 14.16
N GLY A 204 24.44 4.13 14.03
CA GLY A 204 24.42 3.06 13.02
C GLY A 204 23.64 3.41 11.74
N ASP A 205 23.56 2.43 10.83
CA ASP A 205 22.82 2.57 9.56
C ASP A 205 21.35 2.94 9.77
N LEU A 206 20.72 2.46 10.84
CA LEU A 206 19.33 2.76 11.16
C LEU A 206 19.11 4.24 11.48
N LYS A 207 20.09 4.90 12.12
CA LYS A 207 20.07 6.36 12.36
C LYS A 207 20.13 7.13 11.04
N LEU A 208 20.96 6.68 10.09
CA LEU A 208 21.05 7.30 8.76
C LEU A 208 19.73 7.16 7.98
N GLN A 209 19.10 5.98 8.04
CA GLN A 209 17.79 5.77 7.44
C GLN A 209 16.72 6.67 8.08
N PHE A 210 16.72 6.79 9.40
CA PHE A 210 15.83 7.70 10.13
C PHE A 210 16.04 9.16 9.71
N GLU A 211 17.29 9.63 9.64
CA GLU A 211 17.57 11.00 9.20
C GLU A 211 17.20 11.24 7.74
N SER A 212 17.37 10.24 6.87
CA SER A 212 16.94 10.30 5.48
C SER A 212 15.42 10.41 5.39
N PHE A 213 14.70 9.63 6.18
CA PHE A 213 13.24 9.69 6.28
C PHE A 213 12.77 11.08 6.74
N CYS A 214 13.38 11.65 7.78
CA CYS A 214 13.02 12.98 8.27
C CYS A 214 13.30 14.12 7.27
N LYS A 215 14.21 13.92 6.31
CA LYS A 215 14.59 14.91 5.29
C LYS A 215 13.86 14.71 3.96
N ASP A 216 13.10 13.64 3.79
CA ASP A 216 12.41 13.34 2.54
C ASP A 216 11.26 14.34 2.32
N PRO A 217 11.28 15.14 1.24
CA PRO A 217 10.24 16.15 0.98
C PRO A 217 8.88 15.55 0.59
N ASN A 218 8.82 14.26 0.26
CA ASN A 218 7.57 13.57 -0.08
C ASN A 218 6.83 13.05 1.16
N ILE A 219 7.45 13.16 2.34
CA ILE A 219 6.91 12.72 3.61
C ILE A 219 6.48 13.99 4.36
N SER A 220 5.16 14.21 4.43
CA SER A 220 4.56 15.39 5.07
C SER A 220 4.22 15.17 6.53
#